data_AF-A0A926N654-F1
#
_entry.id   AF-A0A926N654-F1
#
_cell.length_a   1.000
_cell.length_b   1.000
_cell.length_c   1.000
_cell.angle_alpha   90.00
_cell.angle_beta   90.00
_cell.angle_gamma   90.00
#
_symmetry.space_group_name_H-M   'P 1'
#
loop_
_entity.id
_entity.type
_entity.pdbx_description
1 polymer ?
#
loop_
_entity_poly.entity_id
_entity_poly.type
_entity_poly.pdbx_seq_one_letter_code
_entity_poly.pdbx_strand_id
1 'polypeptide(L)'
;MWRKIVRLWVEMTVILTIVAGLKLWIFPFFIQLWLPDIHLQSILMEWTAVIIGVMVAFIYIGFGSSAKFVYQLPLSIGIMIFVLFHLIFIIPFHPLLTFVGEVWNHFMRDVTAPLLRNSVINDSMVFISYLVLYCIGFQVHVKTESADTEKVPQKMRSRTRGFDS
;
A
#
# COMPACT_ATOMS: atom_id res chain seq x y z
N MET A 1 16.48 13.35 -6.31
CA MET A 1 16.27 11.93 -6.00
C MET A 1 15.92 11.71 -4.53
N TRP A 2 16.79 12.10 -3.58
CA TRP A 2 16.54 11.96 -2.13
C TRP A 2 15.16 12.43 -1.64
N ARG A 3 14.72 13.64 -2.05
CA ARG A 3 13.39 14.16 -1.68
C ARG A 3 12.23 13.24 -2.09
N LYS A 4 12.35 12.56 -3.24
CA LYS A 4 11.33 11.62 -3.72
C LYS A 4 11.29 10.36 -2.85
N ILE A 5 12.47 9.86 -2.47
CA ILE A 5 12.63 8.71 -1.58
C ILE A 5 12.00 9.02 -0.21
N VAL A 6 12.38 10.14 0.39
CA VAL A 6 11.86 10.57 1.71
C VAL A 6 10.34 10.74 1.65
N ARG A 7 9.81 11.33 0.58
CA ARG A 7 8.37 11.54 0.46
C ARG A 7 7.59 10.22 0.34
N LEU A 8 8.06 9.29 -0.50
CA LEU A 8 7.48 7.95 -0.58
C LEU A 8 7.53 7.23 0.77
N TRP A 9 8.66 7.34 1.48
CA TRP A 9 8.84 6.75 2.80
C TRP A 9 7.82 7.29 3.80
N VAL A 10 7.66 8.62 3.86
CA VAL A 10 6.69 9.27 4.75
C VAL A 10 5.26 8.85 4.40
N GLU A 11 4.91 8.80 3.11
CA GLU A 11 3.59 8.34 2.68
C GLU A 11 3.33 6.89 3.09
N MET A 12 4.32 6.01 2.91
CA MET A 12 4.24 4.63 3.40
C MET A 12 4.04 4.59 4.91
N THR A 13 4.85 5.29 5.70
CA THR A 13 4.70 5.33 7.16
C THR A 13 3.33 5.83 7.58
N VAL A 14 2.85 6.94 7.01
CA VAL A 14 1.57 7.56 7.39
C VAL A 14 0.40 6.62 7.07
N ILE A 15 0.32 6.13 5.83
CA ILE A 15 -0.80 5.28 5.40
C ILE A 15 -0.84 4.00 6.24
N LEU A 16 0.32 3.38 6.47
CA LEU A 16 0.39 2.15 7.24
C LEU A 16 0.10 2.36 8.73
N THR A 17 0.50 3.50 9.30
CA THR A 17 0.15 3.88 10.68
C THR A 17 -1.36 4.09 10.83
N ILE A 18 -2.01 4.72 9.86
CA ILE A 18 -3.47 4.91 9.87
C ILE A 18 -4.17 3.54 9.86
N VAL A 19 -3.73 2.64 8.99
CA VAL A 19 -4.29 1.28 8.90
C VAL A 19 -4.02 0.47 10.17
N ALA A 20 -2.84 0.59 10.78
CA ALA A 20 -2.49 0.06 12.09
C ALA A 20 -3.45 0.55 13.18
N GLY A 21 -3.66 1.87 13.27
CA GLY A 21 -4.60 2.47 14.22
C GLY A 21 -6.04 2.01 14.00
N LEU A 22 -6.47 1.87 12.74
CA LEU A 22 -7.79 1.37 12.41
C LEU A 22 -8.00 -0.06 12.95
N LYS A 23 -7.06 -0.97 12.65
CA LYS A 23 -7.12 -2.38 13.07
C LYS A 23 -7.06 -2.54 14.59
N LEU A 24 -6.13 -1.84 15.25
CA LEU A 24 -5.85 -2.09 16.66
C LEU A 24 -6.78 -1.35 17.61
N TRP A 25 -7.27 -0.18 17.22
CA TRP A 25 -8.01 0.70 18.12
C TRP A 25 -9.43 0.94 17.64
N ILE A 26 -9.58 1.46 16.42
CA ILE A 26 -10.89 1.97 15.96
C ILE A 26 -11.89 0.82 15.81
N PHE A 27 -11.57 -0.22 15.04
CA PHE A 27 -12.52 -1.31 14.84
C PHE A 27 -12.83 -2.09 16.13
N PRO A 28 -11.84 -2.50 16.95
CA PRO A 28 -12.11 -3.19 18.21
C PRO A 28 -13.00 -2.37 19.14
N PHE A 29 -12.74 -1.06 19.25
CA PHE A 29 -13.54 -0.14 20.06
C PHE A 29 -15.01 -0.11 19.59
N PHE A 30 -15.25 0.09 18.29
CA PHE A 30 -16.61 0.13 17.76
C PHE A 30 -17.32 -1.23 17.88
N ILE A 31 -16.61 -2.34 17.65
CA ILE A 31 -17.19 -3.68 17.77
C ILE A 31 -17.64 -3.95 19.21
N GLN A 32 -16.80 -3.64 20.20
CA GLN A 32 -17.13 -3.83 21.61
C GLN A 32 -18.25 -2.89 22.10
N LEU A 33 -18.31 -1.67 21.57
CA LEU A 33 -19.33 -0.69 21.96
C LEU A 33 -20.72 -1.04 21.44
N TRP A 34 -20.81 -1.55 20.21
CA TRP A 34 -22.09 -1.74 19.51
C TRP A 34 -22.67 -3.14 19.62
N LEU A 35 -21.84 -4.16 19.90
CA LEU A 35 -22.29 -5.55 19.98
C LEU A 35 -22.25 -6.06 21.41
N PRO A 36 -23.39 -6.40 22.02
CA PRO A 36 -23.41 -6.97 23.37
C PRO A 36 -23.03 -8.46 23.42
N ASP A 37 -23.15 -9.17 22.29
CA ASP A 37 -22.87 -10.60 22.18
C ASP A 37 -21.39 -10.87 21.84
N ILE A 38 -20.69 -11.59 22.73
CA ILE A 38 -19.26 -11.91 22.62
C ILE A 38 -18.96 -12.80 21.40
N HIS A 39 -19.83 -13.73 21.04
CA HIS A 39 -19.64 -14.58 19.86
C HIS A 39 -19.78 -13.79 18.57
N LEU A 40 -20.73 -12.85 18.53
CA LEU A 40 -20.89 -11.99 17.36
C LEU A 40 -19.72 -10.99 17.24
N GLN A 41 -19.20 -10.48 18.36
CA GLN A 41 -17.97 -9.68 18.39
C GLN A 41 -16.78 -10.44 17.80
N SER A 42 -16.55 -11.69 18.23
CA SER A 42 -15.39 -12.47 17.77
C SER A 42 -15.43 -12.73 16.27
N ILE A 43 -16.60 -13.11 15.74
CA ILE A 43 -16.79 -13.32 14.30
C ILE A 43 -16.52 -12.02 13.54
N LEU A 44 -17.06 -10.89 14.01
CA LEU A 44 -16.88 -9.62 13.33
C LEU A 44 -15.42 -9.13 13.37
N MET A 45 -14.70 -9.41 14.45
CA MET A 45 -13.26 -9.12 14.57
C MET A 45 -12.43 -9.91 13.55
N GLU A 46 -12.73 -11.20 13.36
CA GLU A 46 -12.07 -12.04 12.35
C GLU A 46 -12.32 -11.52 10.93
N TRP A 47 -13.57 -11.22 10.58
CA TRP A 47 -13.90 -10.67 9.26
C TRP A 47 -13.27 -9.30 9.02
N THR A 48 -13.23 -8.46 10.05
CA THR A 48 -12.58 -7.16 9.99
C THR A 48 -11.08 -7.31 9.73
N ALA A 49 -10.42 -8.29 10.37
CA ALA A 49 -9.02 -8.59 10.09
C ALA A 49 -8.79 -8.97 8.62
N VAL A 50 -9.66 -9.82 8.04
CA VAL A 50 -9.59 -10.20 6.62
C VAL A 50 -9.75 -9.00 5.69
N ILE A 51 -10.76 -8.15 5.93
CA ILE A 51 -11.02 -6.94 5.12
C ILE A 51 -9.79 -6.02 5.15
N ILE A 52 -9.25 -5.78 6.33
CA ILE A 52 -8.06 -4.94 6.51
C ILE A 52 -6.85 -5.54 5.79
N GLY A 53 -6.68 -6.87 5.79
CA GLY A 53 -5.66 -7.54 5.01
C GLY A 53 -5.71 -7.28 3.53
N VAL A 54 -6.91 -7.42 2.97
CA VAL A 54 -7.15 -7.14 1.56
C VAL A 54 -6.83 -5.66 1.27
N MET A 55 -7.24 -4.74 2.15
CA MET A 55 -6.88 -3.32 2.03
C MET A 55 -5.36 -3.12 2.05
N VAL A 56 -4.63 -3.76 2.99
CA VAL A 56 -3.17 -3.70 3.06
C VAL A 56 -2.54 -4.22 1.77
N ALA A 57 -3.05 -5.31 1.21
CA ALA A 57 -2.53 -5.84 -0.06
C ALA A 57 -2.67 -4.82 -1.20
N PHE A 58 -3.83 -4.16 -1.33
CA PHE A 58 -4.01 -3.07 -2.29
C PHE A 58 -3.11 -1.88 -2.03
N ILE A 59 -2.86 -1.53 -0.77
CA ILE A 59 -1.95 -0.45 -0.39
C ILE A 59 -0.53 -0.75 -0.86
N TYR A 60 -0.04 -1.99 -0.69
CA TYR A 60 1.29 -2.38 -1.18
C TYR A 60 1.42 -2.32 -2.70
N ILE A 61 0.39 -2.80 -3.42
CA ILE A 61 0.29 -2.62 -4.87
C ILE A 61 0.32 -1.12 -5.21
N GLY A 62 -0.43 -0.30 -4.47
CA GLY A 62 -0.46 1.16 -4.61
C GLY A 62 0.90 1.82 -4.39
N PHE A 63 1.69 1.36 -3.41
CA PHE A 63 3.05 1.85 -3.18
C PHE A 63 4.00 1.49 -4.32
N GLY A 64 3.94 0.26 -4.81
CA GLY A 64 4.72 -0.17 -5.98
C GLY A 64 4.42 0.68 -7.20
N SER A 65 3.13 0.91 -7.46
CA SER A 65 2.67 1.77 -8.56
C SER A 65 3.13 3.22 -8.38
N SER A 66 2.94 3.78 -7.18
CA SER A 66 3.36 5.15 -6.87
C SER A 66 4.86 5.35 -7.02
N ALA A 67 5.67 4.39 -6.58
CA ALA A 67 7.13 4.43 -6.73
C ALA A 67 7.55 4.57 -8.21
N LYS A 68 6.86 3.87 -9.12
CA LYS A 68 7.12 3.95 -10.57
C LYS A 68 6.52 5.18 -11.24
N PHE A 69 5.24 5.48 -11.05
CA PHE A 69 4.56 6.50 -11.86
C PHE A 69 4.62 7.90 -11.25
N VAL A 70 4.43 8.00 -9.93
CA VAL A 70 4.44 9.28 -9.21
C VAL A 70 5.88 9.72 -8.95
N TYR A 71 6.71 8.81 -8.44
CA TYR A 71 8.09 9.11 -8.05
C TYR A 71 9.11 8.83 -9.15
N GLN A 72 8.78 8.06 -10.18
CA GLN A 72 9.69 7.72 -11.30
C GLN A 72 11.00 7.11 -10.80
N LEU A 73 10.92 6.28 -9.76
CA LEU A 73 12.08 5.58 -9.21
C LEU A 73 12.35 4.32 -10.05
N PRO A 74 13.62 3.96 -10.27
CA PRO A 74 13.95 2.68 -10.84
C PRO A 74 13.59 1.55 -9.86
N LEU A 75 13.29 0.36 -10.40
CA LEU A 75 12.84 -0.79 -9.60
C LEU A 75 13.82 -1.14 -8.48
N SER A 76 15.13 -1.07 -8.75
CA SER A 76 16.17 -1.34 -7.77
C SER A 76 16.08 -0.42 -6.54
N ILE A 77 15.84 0.88 -6.75
CA ILE A 77 15.66 1.85 -5.66
C ILE A 77 14.33 1.61 -4.94
N GLY A 78 13.26 1.26 -5.66
CA GLY A 78 11.97 0.92 -5.06
C GLY A 78 12.06 -0.29 -4.13
N ILE A 79 12.67 -1.38 -4.60
CA ILE A 79 12.93 -2.58 -3.78
C ILE A 79 13.83 -2.24 -2.59
N MET A 80 14.89 -1.46 -2.79
CA MET A 80 15.76 -1.03 -1.68
C MET A 80 14.97 -0.27 -0.61
N ILE A 81 14.10 0.67 -0.99
CA ILE A 81 13.24 1.41 -0.05
C ILE A 81 12.33 0.44 0.70
N PHE A 82 11.67 -0.47 -0.02
CA PHE A 82 10.80 -1.48 0.58
C PHE A 82 11.57 -2.31 1.63
N VAL A 83 12.73 -2.84 1.27
CA VAL A 83 13.54 -3.68 2.15
C VAL A 83 13.98 -2.89 3.38
N LEU A 84 14.53 -1.68 3.19
CA LEU A 84 14.99 -0.84 4.30
C LEU A 84 13.83 -0.45 5.23
N PHE A 85 12.65 -0.17 4.67
CA PHE A 85 11.45 0.18 5.44
C PHE A 85 11.07 -0.95 6.40
N HIS A 86 11.08 -2.19 5.92
CA HIS A 86 10.75 -3.36 6.72
C HIS A 86 11.86 -3.77 7.69
N LEU A 87 13.12 -3.56 7.31
CA LEU A 87 14.27 -3.89 8.14
C LEU A 87 14.22 -3.17 9.50
N ILE A 88 13.71 -1.93 9.53
CA ILE A 88 13.55 -1.16 10.77
C ILE A 88 12.66 -1.89 11.78
N PHE A 89 11.69 -2.67 11.33
CA PHE A 89 10.77 -3.43 12.19
C PHE A 89 11.29 -4.81 12.57
N ILE A 90 12.27 -5.35 11.82
CA ILE A 90 12.85 -6.66 12.08
C ILE A 90 13.96 -6.56 13.14
N ILE A 91 14.71 -5.45 13.15
CA ILE A 91 15.82 -5.30 14.09
C ILE A 91 15.29 -4.74 15.42
N PRO A 92 15.41 -5.47 16.54
CA PRO A 92 14.88 -5.05 17.84
C PRO A 92 15.79 -3.99 18.49
N PHE A 93 15.89 -2.81 17.89
CA PHE A 93 16.68 -1.70 18.42
C PHE A 93 15.97 -0.94 19.54
N HIS A 94 14.63 -0.93 19.55
CA HIS A 94 13.85 -0.15 20.51
C HIS A 94 12.49 -0.83 20.79
N PRO A 95 12.04 -0.93 22.06
CA PRO A 95 10.79 -1.62 22.42
C PRO A 95 9.56 -1.17 21.64
N LEU A 96 9.46 0.15 21.37
CA LEU A 96 8.39 0.70 20.55
C LEU A 96 8.42 0.17 19.11
N LEU A 97 9.60 0.04 18.50
CA LEU A 97 9.74 -0.49 17.14
C LEU A 97 9.42 -1.99 17.12
N THR A 98 9.79 -2.73 18.17
CA THR A 98 9.43 -4.13 18.33
C THR A 98 7.91 -4.32 18.39
N PHE A 99 7.22 -3.51 19.21
CA PHE A 99 5.75 -3.54 19.29
C PHE A 99 5.10 -3.24 17.93
N VAL A 100 5.58 -2.22 17.23
CA VAL A 100 5.07 -1.89 15.88
C VAL A 100 5.36 -3.02 14.89
N GLY A 101 6.54 -3.64 14.96
CA GLY A 101 6.92 -4.78 14.12
C GLY A 101 6.07 -6.02 14.37
N GLU A 102 5.74 -6.32 15.62
CA GLU A 102 4.82 -7.41 15.98
C GLU A 102 3.44 -7.16 15.38
N VAL A 103 2.86 -5.98 15.63
CA VAL A 103 1.58 -5.55 15.04
C VAL A 103 1.61 -5.72 13.52
N TRP A 104 2.71 -5.30 12.90
CA TRP A 104 2.92 -5.37 11.45
C TRP A 104 2.94 -6.80 10.90
N ASN A 105 3.64 -7.71 11.58
CA ASN A 105 3.68 -9.13 11.20
C ASN A 105 2.32 -9.81 11.41
N HIS A 106 1.58 -9.40 12.44
CA HIS A 106 0.23 -9.88 12.69
C HIS A 106 -0.77 -9.46 11.61
N PHE A 107 -0.54 -8.38 10.84
CA PHE A 107 -1.47 -7.94 9.79
C PHE A 107 -1.80 -9.04 8.78
N MET A 108 -0.80 -9.63 8.11
CA MET A 108 -1.07 -10.69 7.13
C MET A 108 -1.34 -12.03 7.78
N ARG A 109 -0.76 -12.29 8.95
CA ARG A 109 -1.02 -13.54 9.66
C ARG A 109 -2.50 -13.67 10.01
N ASP A 110 -3.13 -12.59 10.44
CA ASP A 110 -4.56 -12.59 10.82
C ASP A 110 -5.48 -12.73 9.60
N VAL A 111 -5.00 -12.40 8.41
CA VAL A 111 -5.76 -12.47 7.14
C VAL A 111 -5.70 -13.85 6.55
N THR A 112 -4.55 -14.49 6.72
CA THR A 112 -4.25 -15.81 6.17
C THR A 112 -4.64 -16.93 7.14
N ALA A 113 -4.70 -16.68 8.45
CA ALA A 113 -5.12 -17.67 9.44
C ALA A 113 -6.54 -18.23 9.19
N PRO A 114 -7.56 -17.42 8.85
CA PRO A 114 -8.89 -17.94 8.48
C PRO A 114 -8.89 -18.70 7.16
N LEU A 115 -8.06 -18.29 6.20
CA LEU A 115 -8.02 -18.85 4.84
C LEU A 115 -7.22 -20.15 4.74
N LEU A 116 -6.16 -20.30 5.52
CA LEU A 116 -5.16 -21.36 5.40
C LEU A 116 -5.16 -22.32 6.60
N ARG A 117 -6.31 -22.48 7.26
CA ARG A 117 -6.59 -23.37 8.42
C ARG A 117 -5.48 -24.40 8.66
N ASN A 118 -4.62 -24.13 9.66
CA ASN A 118 -3.44 -24.93 10.10
C ASN A 118 -2.09 -24.74 9.38
N SER A 119 -1.91 -23.72 8.55
CA SER A 119 -0.60 -23.41 7.97
C SER A 119 0.24 -22.55 8.91
N VAL A 120 1.43 -23.02 9.31
CA VAL A 120 2.40 -22.19 10.03
C VAL A 120 3.05 -21.24 9.03
N ILE A 121 2.50 -20.04 8.89
CA ILE A 121 3.07 -19.01 8.04
C ILE A 121 4.24 -18.39 8.77
N ASN A 122 5.42 -18.54 8.18
CA ASN A 122 6.66 -17.94 8.67
C ASN A 122 6.69 -16.44 8.30
N ASP A 123 7.29 -15.60 9.14
CA ASP A 123 7.46 -14.16 8.92
C ASP A 123 8.12 -13.86 7.56
N SER A 124 9.07 -14.72 7.14
CA SER A 124 9.69 -14.63 5.82
C SER A 124 8.68 -14.75 4.66
N MET A 125 7.66 -15.61 4.80
CA MET A 125 6.61 -15.76 3.78
C MET A 125 5.73 -14.52 3.71
N VAL A 126 5.42 -13.93 4.87
CA VAL A 126 4.69 -12.65 4.94
C VAL A 126 5.48 -11.55 4.24
N PHE A 127 6.76 -11.41 4.57
CA PHE A 127 7.64 -10.43 3.93
C PHE A 127 7.70 -10.61 2.40
N ILE A 128 7.90 -11.84 1.93
CA ILE A 128 7.92 -12.16 0.50
C ILE A 128 6.58 -11.81 -0.16
N SER A 129 5.44 -12.09 0.50
CA SER A 129 4.13 -11.77 -0.05
C SER A 129 3.94 -10.26 -0.26
N TYR A 130 4.36 -9.43 0.69
CA TYR A 130 4.33 -7.98 0.55
C TYR A 130 5.28 -7.48 -0.55
N LEU A 131 6.46 -8.07 -0.67
CA LEU A 131 7.40 -7.74 -1.72
C LEU A 131 6.83 -8.09 -3.10
N VAL A 132 6.18 -9.25 -3.23
CA VAL A 132 5.51 -9.65 -4.47
C VAL A 132 4.39 -8.68 -4.82
N LEU A 133 3.53 -8.31 -3.87
CA LEU A 133 2.46 -7.33 -4.08
C LEU A 133 3.00 -5.96 -4.50
N TYR A 134 4.08 -5.51 -3.85
CA TYR A 134 4.77 -4.27 -4.23
C TYR A 134 5.32 -4.35 -5.67
N CYS A 135 5.99 -5.45 -6.02
CA CYS A 135 6.53 -5.66 -7.37
C CYS A 135 5.42 -5.74 -8.43
N ILE A 136 4.29 -6.37 -8.13
CA ILE A 136 3.10 -6.38 -9.00
C ILE A 136 2.66 -4.94 -9.25
N GLY A 137 2.48 -4.15 -8.20
CA GLY A 137 2.11 -2.74 -8.31
C GLY A 137 3.08 -1.92 -9.16
N PHE A 138 4.38 -2.20 -9.04
CA PHE A 138 5.40 -1.57 -9.87
C PHE A 138 5.28 -1.96 -11.36
N GLN A 139 4.82 -3.17 -11.68
CA GLN A 139 4.69 -3.62 -13.07
C GLN A 139 3.40 -3.13 -13.74
N VAL A 140 2.34 -2.87 -12.99
CA VAL A 140 1.05 -2.37 -13.52
C VAL A 140 1.29 -1.15 -14.40
N HIS A 141 1.09 -1.27 -15.72
CA HIS A 141 1.19 -0.13 -16.62
C HIS A 141 -0.07 0.70 -16.52
N VAL A 142 0.01 1.85 -15.85
CA VAL A 142 -1.00 2.89 -16.02
C VAL A 142 -0.77 3.48 -17.40
N LYS A 143 -1.71 3.26 -18.33
CA LYS A 143 -1.80 4.10 -19.53
C LYS A 143 -2.09 5.51 -19.01
N THR A 144 -1.05 6.32 -18.82
CA THR A 144 -1.24 7.75 -18.67
C THR A 144 -1.88 8.20 -19.96
N GLU A 145 -3.13 8.65 -19.86
CA GLU A 145 -3.80 9.40 -20.92
C GLU A 145 -2.89 10.59 -21.23
N SER A 146 -2.03 10.38 -22.21
CA SER A 146 -1.11 11.38 -22.72
C SER A 146 -2.00 12.44 -23.33
N ALA A 147 -2.18 13.54 -22.62
CA ALA A 147 -2.53 14.86 -23.11
C ALA A 147 -2.86 14.88 -24.62
N ASP A 148 -4.07 14.47 -24.98
CA ASP A 148 -4.62 14.64 -26.33
C ASP A 148 -5.15 16.08 -26.46
N THR A 149 -4.42 17.02 -25.85
CA THR A 149 -4.74 18.44 -25.75
C THR A 149 -3.62 19.28 -26.34
N GLU A 150 -2.91 18.82 -27.36
CA GLU A 150 -2.19 19.74 -28.26
C GLU A 150 -1.78 19.12 -29.60
N LYS A 151 -2.74 18.57 -30.34
CA LYS A 151 -2.66 18.54 -31.80
C LYS A 151 -3.87 19.23 -32.40
N VAL A 152 -4.02 20.52 -32.11
CA VAL A 152 -4.75 21.40 -33.02
C VAL A 152 -4.02 21.29 -34.37
N PRO A 153 -4.65 20.77 -35.43
CA PRO A 153 -3.98 20.63 -36.71
C PRO A 153 -3.61 22.03 -37.21
N GLN A 154 -2.31 22.30 -37.40
CA GLN A 154 -1.80 23.50 -38.07
C GLN A 154 -2.44 23.75 -39.45
N LYS A 155 -3.19 22.76 -39.98
CA LYS A 155 -3.97 22.85 -41.22
C LYS A 155 -5.14 23.86 -41.18
N MET A 156 -5.55 24.36 -40.00
CA MET A 156 -6.57 25.42 -39.92
C MET A 156 -6.01 26.85 -39.90
N ARG A 157 -4.70 27.04 -39.67
CA ARG A 157 -4.10 28.40 -39.62
C ARG A 157 -3.65 28.94 -40.98
N SER A 158 -3.58 28.09 -42.01
CA SER A 158 -3.26 28.50 -43.39
C SER A 158 -4.48 28.84 -44.24
N ARG A 159 -5.71 28.63 -43.74
CA ARG A 159 -6.94 28.85 -44.52
C ARG A 159 -7.55 30.25 -44.35
N THR A 160 -7.06 31.05 -43.40
CA THR A 160 -7.56 32.41 -43.12
C THR A 160 -6.64 33.54 -43.56
N ARG A 161 -5.51 33.26 -44.25
CA ARG A 161 -4.61 34.28 -44.82
C ARG A 161 -4.74 34.46 -46.33
N GLY A 162 -5.88 34.08 -46.91
CA GLY A 162 -6.14 34.18 -48.35
C GLY A 162 -7.38 34.99 -48.72
N PHE A 163 -7.93 35.78 -47.78
CA PHE A 163 -9.19 36.51 -47.99
C PHE A 163 -9.10 38.02 -47.75
N ASP A 164 -7.88 38.56 -47.62
CA ASP A 164 -7.62 40.00 -47.56
C ASP A 164 -6.71 40.39 -48.73
N SER A 165 -7.28 40.49 -49.93
CA SER A 165 -6.69 41.13 -51.11
C SER A 165 -7.78 41.73 -51.97
#